data_AF-A0A9P4LAW6-F1
#
_entry.id   AF-A0A9P4LAW6-F1
#
_cell.length_a   1.000
_cell.length_b   1.000
_cell.length_c   1.000
_cell.angle_alpha   90.00
_cell.angle_beta   90.00
_cell.angle_gamma   90.00
#
_symmetry.space_group_name_H-M   'P 1'
#
loop_
_entity.id
_entity.type
_entity.pdbx_description
1 polymer ?
#
loop_
_entity_poly.entity_id
_entity_poly.type
_entity_poly.pdbx_seq_one_letter_code
_entity_poly.pdbx_strand_id
1 'polypeptide(L)'
;LVPDSVIKKPDINNIYFNTRRTEVSIVPRGLQLPWLFKNYNEMARIGFNATRTQDPQLMRGLWYFALDYEHSFSRYYELTRWNLIAMAYVWALDFPPELCGPDEEVHEFVLAYIGAWFAYMNDTGDHKKTSFEAQEKFIALWEGSDLDLFTIRDIKTRRGVHNLVKKLYAQPLPPSLRKVVNVAAKDIIYLRQEGQISDIDYTKYGPALILECVDTNTKLGTDVFEANHNLSVAMNNLEDLRERERAHQFARRKGGDNPLTAVDWSSEMVDSLLNAVDHTLPDPKTSIKQRRPDTTRTPWMDVDTFFGILRSGFEELKKEEESMVLGMGEVSLG
;
A
#
# COMPACT_ATOMS: atom_id res chain seq x y z
N LEU A 1 6.64 -13.86 -1.40
CA LEU A 1 6.76 -12.87 -2.48
C LEU A 1 6.02 -11.62 -2.08
N VAL A 2 4.74 -11.78 -1.84
CA VAL A 2 3.95 -10.82 -1.10
C VAL A 2 4.54 -10.67 0.32
N PRO A 3 4.76 -9.44 0.81
CA PRO A 3 5.15 -9.22 2.19
C PRO A 3 4.12 -9.83 3.15
N ASP A 4 4.56 -10.43 4.26
CA ASP A 4 3.65 -10.94 5.31
C ASP A 4 2.79 -9.83 5.91
N SER A 5 3.26 -8.60 5.77
CA SER A 5 2.57 -7.38 6.16
C SER A 5 1.41 -7.01 5.24
N VAL A 6 1.35 -7.59 4.04
CA VAL A 6 0.32 -7.37 3.00
C VAL A 6 -0.65 -8.54 2.96
N ILE A 7 -0.18 -9.79 3.02
CA ILE A 7 -1.05 -10.98 3.02
C ILE A 7 -0.58 -11.99 4.06
N LYS A 8 -1.53 -12.44 4.88
CA LYS A 8 -1.32 -13.58 5.77
C LYS A 8 -1.05 -14.82 4.92
N LYS A 9 0.15 -15.40 5.03
CA LYS A 9 0.47 -16.68 4.38
C LYS A 9 -0.49 -17.76 4.88
N PRO A 10 -1.29 -18.38 4.00
CA PRO A 10 -2.14 -19.49 4.42
C PRO A 10 -1.25 -20.68 4.81
N ASP A 11 -1.61 -21.37 5.89
CA ASP A 11 -1.01 -22.66 6.21
C ASP A 11 -1.63 -23.77 5.34
N ILE A 12 -1.01 -24.95 5.38
CA ILE A 12 -1.47 -26.11 4.60
C ILE A 12 -2.88 -26.56 4.98
N ASN A 13 -3.33 -26.31 6.22
CA ASN A 13 -4.68 -26.67 6.65
C ASN A 13 -5.72 -25.71 6.07
N ASN A 14 -5.41 -24.41 6.00
CA ASN A 14 -6.26 -23.43 5.34
C ASN A 14 -6.40 -23.77 3.85
N ILE A 15 -5.31 -24.19 3.20
CA ILE A 15 -5.35 -24.62 1.80
C ILE A 15 -6.25 -25.84 1.59
N TYR A 16 -6.12 -26.89 2.41
CA TYR A 16 -6.82 -28.15 2.17
C TYR A 16 -8.21 -28.27 2.81
N PHE A 17 -8.43 -27.62 3.95
CA PHE A 17 -9.60 -27.83 4.78
C PHE A 17 -10.39 -26.55 5.05
N ASN A 18 -9.82 -25.37 4.80
CA ASN A 18 -10.48 -24.09 5.07
C ASN A 18 -10.15 -23.03 4.01
N THR A 19 -10.46 -23.32 2.75
CA THR A 19 -10.11 -22.46 1.60
C THR A 19 -10.63 -21.02 1.75
N ARG A 20 -11.72 -20.79 2.48
CA ARG A 20 -12.23 -19.45 2.79
C ARG A 20 -11.25 -18.61 3.62
N ARG A 21 -10.44 -19.22 4.49
CA ARG A 21 -9.37 -18.52 5.24
C ARG A 21 -8.16 -18.15 4.39
N THR A 22 -8.14 -18.60 3.14
CA THR A 22 -7.12 -18.19 2.17
C THR A 22 -7.55 -16.95 1.39
N GLU A 23 -8.79 -16.48 1.60
CA GLU A 23 -9.26 -15.21 1.02
C GLU A 23 -8.52 -14.03 1.63
N VAL A 24 -8.12 -13.11 0.77
CA VAL A 24 -7.43 -11.88 1.11
C VAL A 24 -8.41 -10.74 0.95
N SER A 25 -8.74 -10.08 2.05
CA SER A 25 -9.77 -9.05 2.15
C SER A 25 -9.52 -7.84 1.24
N ILE A 26 -8.26 -7.48 1.03
CA ILE A 26 -7.81 -6.38 0.16
C ILE A 26 -7.65 -6.75 -1.32
N VAL A 27 -7.95 -8.00 -1.72
CA VAL A 27 -7.83 -8.46 -3.10
C VAL A 27 -9.23 -8.76 -3.67
N PRO A 28 -9.57 -8.37 -4.91
CA PRO A 28 -10.85 -8.72 -5.52
C PRO A 28 -11.09 -10.23 -5.63
N ARG A 29 -12.35 -10.67 -5.58
CA ARG A 29 -12.72 -12.09 -5.57
C ARG A 29 -12.13 -12.89 -6.75
N GLY A 30 -12.10 -12.30 -7.94
CA GLY A 30 -11.56 -12.94 -9.15
C GLY A 30 -10.04 -13.00 -9.21
N LEU A 31 -9.34 -12.34 -8.28
CA LEU A 31 -7.89 -12.26 -8.21
C LEU A 31 -7.35 -12.92 -6.94
N GLN A 32 -8.12 -13.77 -6.25
CA GLN A 32 -7.68 -14.41 -5.02
C GLN A 32 -6.48 -15.35 -5.22
N LEU A 33 -5.96 -15.96 -4.15
CA LEU A 33 -4.80 -16.85 -4.21
C LEU A 33 -4.86 -17.96 -5.28
N PRO A 34 -6.01 -18.58 -5.61
CA PRO A 34 -6.07 -19.53 -6.70
C PRO A 34 -5.67 -18.93 -8.06
N TRP A 35 -6.14 -17.71 -8.34
CA TRP A 35 -5.75 -16.96 -9.54
C TRP A 35 -4.25 -16.63 -9.52
N LEU A 36 -3.73 -16.21 -8.36
CA LEU A 36 -2.30 -15.89 -8.21
C LEU A 36 -1.42 -17.09 -8.54
N PHE A 37 -1.74 -18.27 -7.99
CA PHE A 37 -0.97 -19.49 -8.22
C PHE A 37 -1.05 -19.96 -9.67
N LYS A 38 -2.24 -19.91 -10.26
CA LYS A 38 -2.44 -20.25 -11.68
C LYS A 38 -1.63 -19.36 -12.62
N ASN A 39 -1.47 -18.08 -12.30
CA ASN A 39 -0.78 -17.10 -13.13
C ASN A 39 0.68 -16.85 -12.74
N TYR A 40 1.21 -17.61 -11.76
CA TYR A 40 2.55 -17.38 -11.21
C TYR A 40 3.64 -17.36 -12.29
N ASN A 41 3.66 -18.35 -13.18
CA ASN A 41 4.68 -18.45 -14.24
C ASN A 41 4.62 -17.24 -15.18
N GLU A 42 3.43 -16.74 -15.49
CA GLU A 42 3.28 -15.58 -16.36
C GLU A 42 3.79 -14.30 -15.69
N MET A 43 3.43 -14.10 -14.42
CA MET A 43 3.98 -12.99 -13.61
C MET A 43 5.51 -13.07 -13.48
N ALA A 44 6.07 -14.27 -13.33
CA ALA A 44 7.51 -14.48 -13.24
C ALA A 44 8.23 -14.16 -14.56
N ARG A 45 7.64 -14.48 -15.72
CA ARG A 45 8.18 -14.12 -17.05
C ARG A 45 8.31 -12.62 -17.25
N ILE A 46 7.32 -11.85 -16.78
CA ILE A 46 7.34 -10.37 -16.84
C ILE A 46 8.12 -9.74 -15.67
N GLY A 47 8.78 -10.56 -14.84
CA GLY A 47 9.57 -10.09 -13.71
C GLY A 47 8.76 -9.43 -12.60
N PHE A 48 7.47 -9.74 -12.47
CA PHE A 48 6.54 -9.16 -11.51
C PHE A 48 6.38 -7.64 -11.64
N ASN A 49 6.58 -7.11 -12.84
CA ASN A 49 6.47 -5.68 -13.12
C ASN A 49 5.17 -5.39 -13.87
N ALA A 50 4.32 -4.52 -13.33
CA ALA A 50 3.09 -4.09 -14.00
C ALA A 50 3.44 -3.23 -15.22
N THR A 51 2.83 -3.50 -16.37
CA THR A 51 2.94 -2.67 -17.57
C THR A 51 1.60 -2.60 -18.29
N ARG A 52 1.31 -1.48 -18.95
CA ARG A 52 0.04 -1.27 -19.68
C ARG A 52 -0.20 -2.23 -20.86
N THR A 53 0.86 -2.89 -21.34
CA THR A 53 0.77 -3.81 -22.48
C THR A 53 0.42 -5.24 -22.08
N GLN A 54 0.32 -5.51 -20.77
CA GLN A 54 -0.02 -6.83 -20.24
C GLN A 54 -1.53 -7.09 -20.29
N ASP A 55 -1.90 -8.34 -20.06
CA ASP A 55 -3.27 -8.68 -19.74
C ASP A 55 -3.77 -7.86 -18.53
N PRO A 56 -4.95 -7.21 -18.61
CA PRO A 56 -5.46 -6.36 -17.53
C PRO A 56 -5.62 -7.08 -16.19
N GLN A 57 -5.92 -8.39 -16.17
CA GLN A 57 -6.03 -9.15 -14.92
C GLN A 57 -4.65 -9.36 -14.29
N LEU A 58 -3.61 -9.63 -15.10
CA LEU A 58 -2.23 -9.72 -14.60
C LEU A 58 -1.79 -8.42 -13.95
N MET A 59 -2.00 -7.30 -14.65
CA MET A 59 -1.69 -5.96 -14.14
C MET A 59 -2.41 -5.70 -12.81
N ARG A 60 -3.74 -5.92 -12.75
CA ARG A 60 -4.54 -5.78 -11.52
C ARG A 60 -3.99 -6.65 -10.40
N GLY A 61 -3.67 -7.91 -10.68
CA GLY A 61 -3.08 -8.82 -9.72
C GLY A 61 -1.76 -8.30 -9.14
N LEU A 62 -0.86 -7.77 -9.97
CA LEU A 62 0.42 -7.21 -9.51
C LEU A 62 0.21 -6.03 -8.54
N TRP A 63 -0.75 -5.15 -8.83
CA TRP A 63 -1.12 -4.03 -7.95
C TRP A 63 -1.69 -4.51 -6.60
N TYR A 64 -2.71 -5.37 -6.63
CA TYR A 64 -3.42 -5.84 -5.43
C TYR A 64 -2.55 -6.70 -4.51
N PHE A 65 -1.72 -7.57 -5.10
CA PHE A 65 -0.78 -8.38 -4.34
C PHE A 65 0.51 -7.63 -3.97
N ALA A 66 0.65 -6.37 -4.40
CA ALA A 66 1.84 -5.56 -4.14
C ALA A 66 3.12 -6.27 -4.61
N LEU A 67 3.06 -6.96 -5.76
CA LEU A 67 4.18 -7.74 -6.31
C LEU A 67 5.18 -6.84 -7.05
N ASP A 68 4.68 -5.72 -7.56
CA ASP A 68 5.48 -4.64 -8.11
C ASP A 68 5.77 -3.62 -7.00
N TYR A 69 7.03 -3.52 -6.58
CA TYR A 69 7.43 -2.63 -5.49
C TYR A 69 7.41 -1.14 -5.87
N GLU A 70 7.37 -0.84 -7.18
CA GLU A 70 7.26 0.52 -7.71
C GLU A 70 5.80 0.91 -7.95
N HIS A 71 4.93 -0.08 -8.22
CA HIS A 71 3.49 0.10 -8.43
C HIS A 71 2.67 -0.69 -7.43
N SER A 72 2.44 -0.07 -6.28
CA SER A 72 1.65 -0.69 -5.23
C SER A 72 0.94 0.35 -4.37
N PHE A 73 -0.15 -0.07 -3.76
CA PHE A 73 -0.84 0.64 -2.68
C PHE A 73 -0.29 0.29 -1.29
N SER A 74 0.70 -0.60 -1.22
CA SER A 74 1.29 -1.04 0.05
C SER A 74 2.03 0.09 0.75
N ARG A 75 1.57 0.46 1.95
CA ARG A 75 2.25 1.42 2.84
C ARG A 75 3.69 1.03 3.22
N TYR A 76 4.07 -0.24 3.03
CA TYR A 76 5.38 -0.73 3.42
C TYR A 76 6.46 -0.40 2.40
N TYR A 77 6.08 -0.13 1.15
CA TYR A 77 7.05 0.24 0.12
C TYR A 77 7.42 1.71 0.22
N GLU A 78 8.72 1.97 0.11
CA GLU A 78 9.30 3.30 0.23
C GLU A 78 8.82 4.23 -0.91
N LEU A 79 8.75 3.72 -2.14
CA LEU A 79 8.29 4.50 -3.29
C LEU A 79 6.82 4.92 -3.17
N THR A 80 5.94 4.03 -2.69
CA THR A 80 4.54 4.39 -2.38
C THR A 80 4.49 5.56 -1.40
N ARG A 81 5.26 5.49 -0.30
CA ARG A 81 5.30 6.55 0.71
C ARG A 81 5.83 7.87 0.15
N TRP A 82 6.88 7.83 -0.67
CA TRP A 82 7.44 9.04 -1.27
C TRP A 82 6.50 9.69 -2.29
N ASN A 83 5.83 8.89 -3.11
CA ASN A 83 4.78 9.38 -4.00
C ASN A 83 3.67 10.07 -3.19
N LEU A 84 3.20 9.46 -2.10
CA LEU A 84 2.17 10.06 -1.23
C LEU A 84 2.62 11.38 -0.58
N ILE A 85 3.88 11.49 -0.14
CA ILE A 85 4.41 12.75 0.42
C ILE A 85 4.40 13.85 -0.63
N ALA A 86 4.89 13.56 -1.84
CA ALA A 86 4.92 14.52 -2.94
C ALA A 86 3.49 14.95 -3.33
N MET A 87 2.57 13.99 -3.44
CA MET A 87 1.17 14.23 -3.77
C MET A 87 0.46 15.07 -2.71
N ALA A 88 0.70 14.78 -1.42
CA ALA A 88 0.17 15.59 -0.32
C ALA A 88 0.70 17.03 -0.40
N TYR A 89 1.97 17.22 -0.71
CA TYR A 89 2.54 18.57 -0.85
C TYR A 89 1.91 19.35 -2.01
N VAL A 90 1.84 18.75 -3.19
CA VAL A 90 1.22 19.38 -4.38
C VAL A 90 -0.24 19.71 -4.12
N TRP A 91 -0.98 18.81 -3.47
CA TRP A 91 -2.36 19.04 -3.08
C TRP A 91 -2.48 20.20 -2.05
N ALA A 92 -1.58 20.28 -1.07
CA ALA A 92 -1.58 21.39 -0.11
C ALA A 92 -1.33 22.76 -0.76
N LEU A 93 -0.65 22.78 -1.91
CA LEU A 93 -0.42 23.98 -2.71
C LEU A 93 -1.51 24.24 -3.76
N ASP A 94 -2.61 23.50 -3.70
CA ASP A 94 -3.72 23.59 -4.66
C ASP A 94 -3.28 23.35 -6.12
N PHE A 95 -2.45 22.31 -6.32
CA PHE A 95 -2.00 21.83 -7.63
C PHE A 95 -1.37 22.92 -8.51
N PRO A 96 -0.22 23.50 -8.10
CA PRO A 96 0.40 24.60 -8.82
C PRO A 96 0.78 24.18 -10.26
N PRO A 97 0.44 24.97 -11.29
CA PRO A 97 0.68 24.62 -12.69
C PRO A 97 2.16 24.36 -13.03
N GLU A 98 3.09 24.95 -12.28
CA GLU A 98 4.52 24.74 -12.46
C GLU A 98 4.98 23.32 -12.09
N LEU A 99 4.23 22.65 -11.20
CA LEU A 99 4.54 21.28 -10.77
C LEU A 99 3.67 20.25 -11.48
N CYS A 100 2.41 20.58 -11.75
CA CYS A 100 1.43 19.66 -12.35
C CYS A 100 1.26 19.80 -13.86
N GLY A 101 1.82 20.85 -14.45
CA GLY A 101 1.42 21.28 -15.77
C GLY A 101 0.06 21.97 -15.76
N PRO A 102 -0.39 22.49 -16.92
CA PRO A 102 -1.69 23.15 -17.04
C PRO A 102 -2.88 22.18 -17.08
N ASP A 103 -2.62 20.87 -17.24
CA ASP A 103 -3.64 19.87 -17.51
C ASP A 103 -4.22 19.27 -16.21
N GLU A 104 -5.54 19.10 -16.17
CA GLU A 104 -6.24 18.46 -15.04
C GLU A 104 -5.88 16.97 -14.87
N GLU A 105 -5.22 16.36 -15.86
CA GLU A 105 -4.86 14.94 -15.84
C GLU A 105 -3.96 14.58 -14.63
N VAL A 106 -2.96 15.42 -14.32
CA VAL A 106 -2.08 15.17 -13.17
C VAL A 106 -2.84 15.32 -11.86
N HIS A 107 -3.76 16.28 -11.77
CA HIS A 107 -4.62 16.46 -10.60
C HIS A 107 -5.50 15.22 -10.38
N GLU A 108 -6.19 14.72 -11.41
CA GLU A 108 -7.00 13.52 -11.31
C GLU A 108 -6.14 12.30 -10.94
N PHE A 109 -4.98 12.13 -11.57
CA PHE A 109 -4.05 11.03 -11.29
C PHE A 109 -3.61 11.00 -9.83
N VAL A 110 -3.22 12.15 -9.29
CA VAL A 110 -2.80 12.31 -7.89
C VAL A 110 -3.94 11.97 -6.93
N LEU A 111 -5.12 12.55 -7.11
CA LEU A 111 -6.25 12.30 -6.22
C LEU A 111 -6.79 10.87 -6.33
N ALA A 112 -6.79 10.29 -7.53
CA ALA A 112 -7.17 8.90 -7.74
C ALA A 112 -6.21 7.95 -7.01
N TYR A 113 -4.90 8.18 -7.08
CA TYR A 113 -3.92 7.35 -6.36
C TYR A 113 -4.08 7.44 -4.85
N ILE A 114 -4.23 8.66 -4.31
CA ILE A 114 -4.49 8.88 -2.89
C ILE A 114 -5.77 8.15 -2.46
N GLY A 115 -6.84 8.27 -3.25
CA GLY A 115 -8.12 7.59 -2.99
C GLY A 115 -7.98 6.07 -2.97
N ALA A 116 -7.29 5.52 -3.97
CA ALA A 116 -6.98 4.10 -4.06
C ALA A 116 -6.14 3.60 -2.87
N TRP A 117 -5.13 4.38 -2.47
CA TRP A 117 -4.30 4.06 -1.31
C TRP A 117 -5.10 4.05 -0.01
N PHE A 118 -5.95 5.05 0.22
CA PHE A 118 -6.84 5.07 1.39
C PHE A 118 -7.81 3.88 1.40
N ALA A 119 -8.40 3.55 0.27
CA ALA A 119 -9.30 2.39 0.15
C ALA A 119 -8.56 1.07 0.41
N TYR A 120 -7.32 0.94 -0.07
CA TYR A 120 -6.47 -0.22 0.20
C TYR A 120 -6.11 -0.35 1.68
N MET A 121 -5.85 0.78 2.34
CA MET A 121 -5.55 0.84 3.76
C MET A 121 -6.78 0.56 4.65
N ASN A 122 -7.99 0.67 4.11
CA ASN A 122 -9.24 0.31 4.78
C ASN A 122 -9.52 -1.20 4.71
N ASP A 123 -8.57 -2.00 5.18
CA ASP A 123 -8.78 -3.42 5.29
C ASP A 123 -9.75 -3.73 6.45
N THR A 124 -10.99 -4.10 6.11
CA THR A 124 -12.01 -4.48 7.11
C THR A 124 -11.81 -5.90 7.64
N GLY A 125 -10.88 -6.68 7.06
CA GLY A 125 -10.75 -8.11 7.28
C GLY A 125 -11.90 -8.95 6.69
N ASP A 126 -12.93 -8.31 6.14
CA ASP A 126 -14.08 -8.97 5.51
C ASP A 126 -14.13 -8.58 4.03
N HIS A 127 -13.70 -9.51 3.18
CA HIS A 127 -13.69 -9.33 1.72
C HIS A 127 -15.05 -8.86 1.17
N LYS A 128 -16.18 -9.26 1.78
CA LYS A 128 -17.52 -8.89 1.29
C LYS A 128 -17.90 -7.44 1.57
N LYS A 129 -17.23 -6.81 2.54
CA LYS A 129 -17.44 -5.41 2.92
C LYS A 129 -16.41 -4.47 2.30
N THR A 130 -15.31 -5.02 1.80
CA THR A 130 -14.28 -4.23 1.12
C THR A 130 -14.81 -3.74 -0.23
N SER A 131 -14.83 -2.42 -0.43
CA SER A 131 -15.00 -1.81 -1.74
C SER A 131 -13.65 -1.69 -2.45
N PHE A 132 -13.66 -1.99 -3.75
CA PHE A 132 -12.49 -1.91 -4.62
C PHE A 132 -12.57 -0.74 -5.62
N GLU A 133 -13.64 0.05 -5.58
CA GLU A 133 -13.97 1.04 -6.61
C GLU A 133 -12.85 2.08 -6.82
N ALA A 134 -12.27 2.62 -5.74
CA ALA A 134 -11.22 3.62 -5.85
C ALA A 134 -9.93 3.04 -6.45
N GLN A 135 -9.55 1.81 -6.05
CA GLN A 135 -8.40 1.12 -6.61
C GLN A 135 -8.60 0.78 -8.09
N GLU A 136 -9.77 0.28 -8.46
CA GLU A 136 -10.10 -0.02 -9.87
C GLU A 136 -10.13 1.26 -10.72
N LYS A 137 -10.69 2.35 -10.19
CA LYS A 137 -10.68 3.66 -10.86
C LYS A 137 -9.24 4.11 -11.13
N PHE A 138 -8.36 4.05 -10.13
CA PHE A 138 -6.97 4.43 -10.32
C PHE A 138 -6.24 3.49 -11.29
N ILE A 139 -6.43 2.17 -11.19
CA ILE A 139 -5.77 1.23 -12.11
C ILE A 139 -6.21 1.49 -13.56
N ALA A 140 -7.50 1.75 -13.80
CA ALA A 140 -7.99 2.10 -15.13
C ALA A 140 -7.42 3.43 -15.64
N LEU A 141 -7.32 4.45 -14.78
CA LEU A 141 -6.69 5.73 -15.10
C LEU A 141 -5.19 5.55 -15.40
N TRP A 142 -4.49 4.74 -14.60
CA TRP A 142 -3.09 4.39 -14.82
C TRP A 142 -2.92 3.56 -16.09
N GLU A 143 -3.85 2.71 -16.47
CA GLU A 143 -3.77 1.96 -17.73
C GLU A 143 -3.94 2.88 -18.95
N GLY A 144 -4.87 3.83 -18.86
CA GLY A 144 -5.24 4.73 -19.95
C GLY A 144 -4.40 5.99 -20.12
N SER A 145 -3.59 6.38 -19.13
CA SER A 145 -2.75 7.59 -19.16
C SER A 145 -1.31 7.30 -19.61
N ASP A 146 -0.57 8.36 -19.95
CA ASP A 146 0.89 8.30 -20.13
C ASP A 146 1.66 8.58 -18.83
N LEU A 147 0.96 8.91 -17.74
CA LEU A 147 1.52 9.25 -16.42
C LEU A 147 1.88 8.03 -15.59
N ASP A 148 3.05 7.98 -14.96
CA ASP A 148 3.46 6.89 -14.08
C ASP A 148 3.81 7.35 -12.67
N LEU A 149 3.86 6.44 -11.70
CA LEU A 149 4.47 6.76 -10.41
C LEU A 149 5.96 7.06 -10.60
N PHE A 150 6.47 8.08 -9.88
CA PHE A 150 7.90 8.34 -9.99
C PHE A 150 8.69 7.21 -9.31
N THR A 151 9.80 6.84 -9.94
CA THR A 151 10.70 5.80 -9.46
C THR A 151 12.11 6.36 -9.32
N ILE A 152 12.89 5.81 -8.40
CA ILE A 152 14.27 6.24 -8.17
C ILE A 152 15.20 5.04 -8.34
N ARG A 153 15.82 4.98 -9.51
CA ARG A 153 16.72 3.88 -9.89
C ARG A 153 18.12 4.04 -9.30
N ASP A 154 18.59 5.28 -9.13
CA ASP A 154 19.93 5.56 -8.62
C ASP A 154 19.98 5.47 -7.08
N ILE A 155 20.91 4.67 -6.55
CA ILE A 155 21.05 4.41 -5.10
C ILE A 155 21.43 5.69 -4.34
N LYS A 156 22.25 6.56 -4.94
CA LYS A 156 22.69 7.80 -4.30
C LYS A 156 21.52 8.78 -4.17
N THR A 157 20.75 8.95 -5.24
CA THR A 157 19.49 9.72 -5.26
C THR A 157 18.50 9.15 -4.26
N ARG A 158 18.30 7.83 -4.24
CA ARG A 158 17.42 7.16 -3.26
C ARG A 158 17.83 7.46 -1.81
N ARG A 159 19.12 7.37 -1.49
CA ARG A 159 19.65 7.72 -0.15
C ARG A 159 19.44 9.21 0.17
N GLY A 160 19.60 10.09 -0.82
CA GLY A 160 19.35 11.52 -0.70
C GLY A 160 17.91 11.81 -0.31
N VAL A 161 16.93 11.25 -1.04
CA VAL A 161 15.50 11.38 -0.73
C VAL A 161 15.21 10.81 0.65
N HIS A 162 15.70 9.61 0.95
CA HIS A 162 15.48 8.98 2.25
C HIS A 162 15.92 9.89 3.41
N ASN A 163 17.11 10.50 3.29
CA ASN A 163 17.61 11.42 4.31
C ASN A 163 16.75 12.69 4.44
N LEU A 164 16.23 13.22 3.34
CA LEU A 164 15.33 14.38 3.36
C LEU A 164 13.98 14.01 3.98
N VAL A 165 13.37 12.90 3.56
CA VAL A 165 12.11 12.41 4.14
C VAL A 165 12.26 12.12 5.64
N LYS A 166 13.39 11.55 6.07
CA LYS A 166 13.68 11.35 7.50
C LYS A 166 13.75 12.67 8.27
N LYS A 167 14.37 13.70 7.69
CA LYS A 167 14.39 15.04 8.30
C LYS A 167 12.98 15.63 8.37
N LEU A 168 12.12 15.32 7.39
CA LEU A 168 10.77 15.87 7.30
C LEU A 168 9.91 15.31 8.42
N TYR A 169 9.99 13.99 8.67
CA TYR A 169 9.30 13.34 9.79
C TYR A 169 9.81 13.74 11.18
N ALA A 170 11.03 14.26 11.26
CA ALA A 170 11.55 14.81 12.52
C ALA A 170 10.95 16.19 12.83
N GLN A 171 10.36 16.88 11.83
CA GLN A 171 9.68 18.15 12.04
C GLN A 171 8.29 17.89 12.59
N PRO A 172 7.87 18.63 13.63
CA PRO A 172 6.52 18.48 14.13
C PRO A 172 5.55 19.16 13.14
N LEU A 173 4.38 18.56 12.92
CA LEU A 173 3.37 19.14 12.03
C LEU A 173 3.04 20.60 12.46
N PRO A 174 2.69 21.49 11.52
CA PRO A 174 2.18 22.82 11.85
C PRO A 174 1.05 22.75 12.90
N PRO A 175 0.98 23.66 13.88
CA PRO A 175 -0.05 23.62 14.93
C PRO A 175 -1.50 23.61 14.40
N SER A 176 -1.73 24.23 13.24
CA SER A 176 -3.01 24.22 12.52
C SER A 176 -3.42 22.80 12.10
N LEU A 177 -2.45 21.95 11.78
CA LEU A 177 -2.66 20.57 11.38
C LEU A 177 -2.71 19.62 12.58
N ARG A 178 -1.95 19.88 13.65
CA ARG A 178 -1.95 19.04 14.86
C ARG A 178 -3.33 18.85 15.49
N LYS A 179 -4.18 19.88 15.48
CA LYS A 179 -5.53 19.80 16.08
C LYS A 179 -6.46 18.83 15.36
N VAL A 180 -6.24 18.62 14.06
CA VAL A 180 -7.02 17.69 13.22
C VAL A 180 -6.53 16.25 13.38
N VAL A 181 -5.27 16.08 13.77
CA VAL A 181 -4.51 14.83 13.70
C VAL A 181 -4.44 14.09 15.05
N ASN A 182 -5.24 14.47 16.04
CA ASN A 182 -5.40 13.70 17.30
C ASN A 182 -6.17 12.37 17.12
N VAL A 183 -6.13 11.81 15.93
CA VAL A 183 -6.87 10.63 15.49
C VAL A 183 -5.85 9.66 14.91
N ALA A 184 -5.87 8.40 15.32
CA ALA A 184 -4.91 7.44 14.78
C ALA A 184 -5.13 7.29 13.26
N ALA A 185 -4.07 7.04 12.50
CA ALA A 185 -4.13 6.87 11.04
C ALA A 185 -5.27 5.93 10.58
N LYS A 186 -5.47 4.82 11.30
CA LYS A 186 -6.57 3.86 11.05
C LYS A 186 -7.96 4.45 11.24
N ASP A 187 -8.11 5.38 12.19
CA ASP A 187 -9.38 5.99 12.54
C ASP A 187 -9.72 7.07 11.51
N ILE A 188 -8.74 7.80 10.94
CA ILE A 188 -8.96 8.76 9.85
C ILE A 188 -9.68 8.09 8.66
N ILE A 189 -9.24 6.89 8.30
CA ILE A 189 -9.81 6.10 7.20
C ILE A 189 -11.27 5.77 7.50
N TYR A 190 -11.53 5.25 8.71
CA TYR A 190 -12.87 4.91 9.17
C TYR A 190 -13.80 6.13 9.24
N LEU A 191 -13.32 7.24 9.82
CA LEU A 191 -14.08 8.49 9.94
C LEU A 191 -14.50 9.04 8.58
N ARG A 192 -13.64 8.93 7.56
CA ARG A 192 -13.99 9.36 6.19
C ARG A 192 -15.13 8.51 5.62
N GLN A 193 -15.11 7.20 5.83
CA GLN A 193 -16.14 6.30 5.30
C GLN A 193 -17.50 6.50 5.95
N GLU A 194 -17.50 6.74 7.25
CA GLU A 194 -18.72 7.04 8.00
C GLU A 194 -19.23 8.48 7.75
N GLY A 195 -18.61 9.23 6.84
CA GLY A 195 -18.97 10.61 6.52
C GLY A 195 -18.73 11.60 7.67
N GLN A 196 -17.90 11.23 8.65
CA GLN A 196 -17.58 12.07 9.81
C GLN A 196 -16.54 13.13 9.47
N ILE A 197 -15.74 12.91 8.42
CA ILE A 197 -14.93 13.95 7.77
C ILE A 197 -15.70 14.41 6.54
N SER A 198 -16.16 15.67 6.55
CA SER A 198 -16.83 16.26 5.40
C SER A 198 -15.89 16.36 4.20
N ASP A 199 -16.41 16.39 2.97
CA ASP A 199 -15.58 16.60 1.77
C ASP A 199 -14.81 17.92 1.83
N ILE A 200 -15.37 18.94 2.48
CA ILE A 200 -14.73 20.24 2.69
C ILE A 200 -13.52 20.09 3.62
N ASP A 201 -13.69 19.38 4.75
CA ASP A 201 -12.59 19.12 5.69
C ASP A 201 -11.54 18.21 5.07
N TYR A 202 -11.94 17.21 4.27
CA TYR A 202 -11.00 16.35 3.56
C TYR A 202 -10.20 17.13 2.51
N THR A 203 -10.86 18.03 1.76
CA THR A 203 -10.17 18.92 0.81
C THR A 203 -9.16 19.81 1.52
N LYS A 204 -9.54 20.34 2.69
CA LYS A 204 -8.71 21.27 3.46
C LYS A 204 -7.55 20.60 4.21
N TYR A 205 -7.79 19.42 4.80
CA TYR A 205 -6.85 18.76 5.71
C TYR A 205 -6.28 17.45 5.16
N GLY A 206 -6.75 16.98 4.01
CA GLY A 206 -6.30 15.75 3.36
C GLY A 206 -4.78 15.59 3.26
N PRO A 207 -4.03 16.62 2.84
CA PRO A 207 -2.57 16.57 2.85
C PRO A 207 -1.97 16.21 4.21
N ALA A 208 -2.45 16.82 5.28
CA ALA A 208 -1.96 16.56 6.63
C ALA A 208 -2.31 15.15 7.11
N LEU A 209 -3.53 14.69 6.79
CA LEU A 209 -3.99 13.34 7.10
C LEU A 209 -3.11 12.29 6.42
N ILE A 210 -2.73 12.52 5.15
CA ILE A 210 -1.81 11.63 4.42
C ILE A 210 -0.46 11.59 5.12
N LEU A 211 0.13 12.75 5.41
CA LEU A 211 1.46 12.83 6.02
C LEU A 211 1.50 12.12 7.39
N GLU A 212 0.47 12.31 8.22
CA GLU A 212 0.36 11.58 9.48
C GLU A 212 0.26 10.07 9.25
N CYS A 213 -0.60 9.64 8.33
CA CYS A 213 -0.76 8.22 8.05
C CYS A 213 0.56 7.61 7.58
N VAL A 214 1.30 8.29 6.70
CA VAL A 214 2.60 7.81 6.21
C VAL A 214 3.65 7.80 7.33
N ASP A 215 3.71 8.83 8.17
CA ASP A 215 4.65 8.92 9.30
C ASP A 215 4.38 7.84 10.35
N THR A 216 3.13 7.71 10.79
CA THR A 216 2.70 6.66 11.73
C THR A 216 3.10 5.29 11.21
N ASN A 217 2.85 5.00 9.94
CA ASN A 217 3.21 3.73 9.33
C ASN A 217 4.73 3.51 9.20
N THR A 218 5.50 4.58 9.11
CA THR A 218 6.97 4.53 9.08
C THR A 218 7.54 4.24 10.48
N LYS A 219 7.02 4.91 11.52
CA LYS A 219 7.44 4.72 12.92
C LYS A 219 7.05 3.35 13.47
N LEU A 220 5.87 2.85 13.10
CA LEU A 220 5.42 1.51 13.49
C LEU A 220 6.25 0.40 12.84
N GLY A 221 6.96 0.69 11.74
CA GLY A 221 7.61 -0.31 10.89
C GLY A 221 8.76 -1.11 11.49
N THR A 222 9.32 -0.72 12.65
CA THR A 222 10.39 -1.49 13.31
C THR A 222 9.95 -2.20 14.58
N ASP A 223 9.36 -1.51 15.57
CA ASP A 223 9.18 -2.11 16.90
C ASP A 223 7.72 -2.53 17.18
N VAL A 224 6.75 -1.73 16.73
CA VAL A 224 5.32 -1.99 16.98
C VAL A 224 4.73 -2.92 15.94
N PHE A 225 5.27 -2.95 14.72
CA PHE A 225 4.90 -3.94 13.72
C PHE A 225 5.27 -5.33 14.22
N GLU A 226 6.48 -5.56 14.74
CA GLU A 226 6.82 -6.85 15.35
C GLU A 226 5.89 -7.17 16.52
N ALA A 227 5.62 -6.22 17.43
CA ALA A 227 4.74 -6.48 18.58
C ALA A 227 3.27 -6.77 18.20
N ASN A 228 2.67 -5.96 17.31
CA ASN A 228 1.29 -6.15 16.83
C ASN A 228 1.18 -7.34 15.88
N HIS A 229 2.20 -7.59 15.06
CA HIS A 229 2.29 -8.81 14.27
C HIS A 229 2.38 -10.01 15.19
N ASN A 230 3.23 -10.00 16.22
CA ASN A 230 3.34 -11.09 17.19
C ASN A 230 2.04 -11.31 17.97
N LEU A 231 1.33 -10.24 18.37
CA LEU A 231 0.04 -10.34 19.05
C LEU A 231 -1.06 -10.86 18.12
N SER A 232 -1.15 -10.32 16.90
CA SER A 232 -2.07 -10.79 15.87
C SER A 232 -1.78 -12.24 15.50
N VAL A 233 -0.52 -12.61 15.33
CA VAL A 233 -0.05 -13.99 15.10
C VAL A 233 -0.42 -14.87 16.28
N ALA A 234 -0.26 -14.42 17.53
CA ALA A 234 -0.64 -15.20 18.70
C ALA A 234 -2.16 -15.44 18.78
N MET A 235 -2.97 -14.41 18.51
CA MET A 235 -4.44 -14.54 18.47
C MET A 235 -4.89 -15.44 17.32
N ASN A 236 -4.30 -15.26 16.14
CA ASN A 236 -4.53 -16.10 14.96
C ASN A 236 -4.11 -17.55 15.25
N ASN A 237 -2.96 -17.78 15.89
CA ASN A 237 -2.48 -19.12 16.24
C ASN A 237 -3.43 -19.80 17.24
N LEU A 238 -3.98 -19.05 18.20
CA LEU A 238 -4.96 -19.58 19.15
C LEU A 238 -6.26 -19.99 18.43
N GLU A 239 -6.70 -19.17 17.48
CA GLU A 239 -7.88 -19.46 16.67
C GLU A 239 -7.64 -20.65 15.73
N ASP A 240 -6.49 -20.69 15.06
CA ASP A 240 -6.06 -21.81 14.22
C ASP A 240 -5.90 -23.10 15.02
N LEU A 241 -5.40 -23.03 16.28
CA LEU A 241 -5.35 -24.19 17.18
C LEU A 241 -6.75 -24.72 17.50
N ARG A 242 -7.68 -23.83 17.89
CA ARG A 242 -9.07 -24.20 18.15
C ARG A 242 -9.72 -24.81 16.91
N GLU A 243 -9.39 -24.33 15.73
CA GLU A 243 -9.92 -24.87 14.48
C GLU A 243 -9.28 -26.17 14.05
N ARG A 244 -7.97 -26.35 14.24
CA ARG A 244 -7.31 -27.66 14.05
C ARG A 244 -7.95 -28.70 14.95
N GLU A 245 -8.26 -28.36 16.19
CA GLU A 245 -9.01 -29.24 17.08
C GLU A 245 -10.41 -29.55 16.53
N ARG A 246 -11.15 -28.54 16.03
CA ARG A 246 -12.47 -28.77 15.40
C ARG A 246 -12.38 -29.63 14.15
N ALA A 247 -11.39 -29.40 13.28
CA ALA A 247 -11.17 -30.18 12.06
C ALA A 247 -10.78 -31.62 12.38
N HIS A 248 -9.88 -31.82 13.36
CA HIS A 248 -9.56 -33.16 13.89
C HIS A 248 -10.78 -33.86 14.47
N GLN A 249 -11.61 -33.15 15.25
CA GLN A 249 -12.87 -33.69 15.77
C GLN A 249 -13.83 -34.04 14.65
N PHE A 250 -13.93 -33.21 13.60
CA PHE A 250 -14.78 -33.46 12.44
C PHE A 250 -14.30 -34.66 11.62
N ALA A 251 -13.00 -34.77 11.35
CA ALA A 251 -12.39 -35.91 10.66
C ALA A 251 -12.60 -37.22 11.44
N ARG A 252 -12.40 -37.18 12.77
CA ARG A 252 -12.72 -38.32 13.66
C ARG A 252 -14.20 -38.70 13.61
N ARG A 253 -15.12 -37.72 13.55
CA ARG A 253 -16.56 -37.99 13.43
C ARG A 253 -16.97 -38.57 12.07
N LYS A 254 -16.26 -38.23 10.99
CA LYS A 254 -16.50 -38.79 9.66
C LYS A 254 -15.88 -40.18 9.43
N GLY A 255 -15.23 -40.77 10.44
CA GLY A 255 -14.92 -42.20 10.47
C GLY A 255 -13.82 -42.68 9.51
N GLY A 256 -12.97 -41.78 9.00
CA GLY A 256 -11.82 -42.16 8.17
C GLY A 256 -10.50 -41.97 8.91
N ASP A 257 -9.67 -43.01 8.97
CA ASP A 257 -8.30 -42.93 9.50
C ASP A 257 -7.39 -42.00 8.65
N ASN A 258 -7.84 -41.61 7.45
CA ASN A 258 -7.11 -40.73 6.55
C ASN A 258 -7.79 -39.35 6.42
N PRO A 259 -7.24 -38.27 7.01
CA PRO A 259 -7.82 -36.92 6.89
C PRO A 259 -7.86 -36.38 5.46
N LEU A 260 -7.06 -36.94 4.54
CA LEU A 260 -7.04 -36.51 3.14
C LEU A 260 -8.33 -36.83 2.38
N THR A 261 -9.17 -37.74 2.88
CA THR A 261 -10.50 -38.01 2.28
C THR A 261 -11.48 -36.86 2.47
N ALA A 262 -11.18 -35.92 3.37
CA ALA A 262 -11.99 -34.72 3.58
C ALA A 262 -11.56 -33.52 2.73
N VAL A 263 -10.43 -33.62 2.02
CA VAL A 263 -9.94 -32.56 1.13
C VAL A 263 -10.82 -32.51 -0.10
N ASP A 264 -11.31 -31.30 -0.43
CA ASP A 264 -11.94 -31.04 -1.71
C ASP A 264 -10.88 -30.85 -2.79
N TRP A 265 -10.44 -31.97 -3.37
CA TRP A 265 -9.47 -32.01 -4.46
C TRP A 265 -9.97 -31.30 -5.74
N SER A 266 -11.28 -31.03 -5.83
CA SER A 266 -11.87 -30.27 -6.95
C SER A 266 -11.95 -28.77 -6.68
N SER A 267 -11.56 -28.31 -5.49
CA SER A 267 -11.54 -26.89 -5.18
C SER A 267 -10.51 -26.15 -6.05
N GLU A 268 -10.88 -24.95 -6.52
CA GLU A 268 -10.01 -24.11 -7.35
C GLU A 268 -8.66 -23.83 -6.69
N MET A 269 -8.64 -23.67 -5.36
CA MET A 269 -7.41 -23.46 -4.60
C MET A 269 -6.46 -24.65 -4.70
N VAL A 270 -6.95 -25.87 -4.50
CA VAL A 270 -6.11 -27.07 -4.57
C VAL A 270 -5.67 -27.34 -6.01
N ASP A 271 -6.58 -27.20 -6.97
CA ASP A 271 -6.27 -27.35 -8.40
C ASP A 271 -5.19 -26.35 -8.86
N SER A 272 -5.30 -25.09 -8.43
CA SER A 272 -4.34 -24.04 -8.79
C SER A 272 -2.91 -24.32 -8.34
N LEU A 273 -2.74 -25.04 -7.22
CA LEU A 273 -1.44 -25.44 -6.68
C LEU A 273 -0.80 -26.60 -7.44
N LEU A 274 -1.58 -27.35 -8.22
CA LEU A 274 -1.07 -28.43 -9.07
C LEU A 274 -0.46 -27.90 -10.37
N ASN A 275 -0.62 -26.60 -10.67
CA ASN A 275 0.07 -25.97 -11.79
C ASN A 275 1.58 -26.06 -11.59
N ALA A 276 2.26 -26.68 -12.56
CA ALA A 276 3.71 -26.82 -12.52
C ALA A 276 4.36 -25.43 -12.53
N VAL A 277 5.17 -25.15 -11.50
CA VAL A 277 6.02 -23.96 -11.47
C VAL A 277 7.21 -24.19 -12.39
N ASP A 278 7.41 -23.30 -13.34
CA ASP A 278 8.56 -23.35 -14.24
C ASP A 278 9.82 -22.93 -13.47
N HIS A 279 10.61 -23.92 -13.04
CA HIS A 279 11.83 -23.71 -12.28
C HIS A 279 12.96 -23.04 -13.08
N THR A 280 12.80 -22.86 -14.40
CA THR A 280 13.76 -22.12 -15.23
C THR A 280 13.55 -20.60 -15.13
N LEU A 281 12.39 -20.17 -14.63
CA LEU A 281 12.10 -18.75 -14.45
C LEU A 281 12.93 -18.18 -13.29
N PRO A 282 13.40 -16.92 -13.41
CA PRO A 282 14.26 -16.32 -12.41
C PRO A 282 13.56 -16.23 -11.05
N ASP A 283 14.34 -16.48 -9.97
CA ASP A 283 13.83 -16.41 -8.61
C ASP A 283 13.17 -15.04 -8.42
N PRO A 284 11.91 -14.99 -7.99
CA PRO A 284 11.19 -13.74 -7.83
C PRO A 284 11.91 -12.68 -6.99
N LYS A 285 12.67 -13.08 -5.96
CA LYS A 285 13.50 -12.17 -5.15
C LYS A 285 14.65 -11.54 -5.93
N THR A 286 15.10 -12.22 -6.99
CA THR A 286 16.11 -11.71 -7.93
C THR A 286 15.47 -10.90 -9.04
N SER A 287 14.35 -11.36 -9.61
CA SER A 287 13.61 -10.67 -10.68
C SER A 287 13.08 -9.31 -10.26
N ILE A 288 12.53 -9.22 -9.04
CA ILE A 288 12.07 -7.95 -8.45
C ILE A 288 13.21 -6.93 -8.31
N LYS A 289 14.47 -7.39 -8.21
CA LYS A 289 15.63 -6.49 -8.12
C LYS A 289 16.26 -6.18 -9.47
N GLN A 290 15.91 -6.92 -10.52
CA GLN A 290 16.45 -6.66 -11.85
C GLN A 290 15.86 -5.35 -12.38
N ARG A 291 16.73 -4.56 -13.00
CA ARG A 291 16.40 -3.23 -13.49
C ARG A 291 15.29 -3.36 -14.53
N ARG A 292 14.17 -2.69 -14.27
CA ARG A 292 13.09 -2.56 -15.23
C ARG A 292 13.60 -2.03 -16.57
N PRO A 293 13.01 -2.49 -17.70
CA PRO A 293 13.13 -1.76 -18.95
C PRO A 293 12.82 -0.28 -18.71
N ASP A 294 13.49 0.62 -19.42
CA ASP A 294 13.08 2.02 -19.38
C ASP A 294 11.60 2.11 -19.75
N THR A 295 10.80 2.63 -18.82
CA THR A 295 9.38 2.79 -19.07
C THR A 295 9.23 3.90 -20.11
N THR A 296 8.32 3.74 -21.07
CA THR A 296 8.01 4.81 -22.02
C THR A 296 7.08 5.85 -21.41
N ARG A 297 6.72 5.71 -20.12
CA ARG A 297 5.76 6.55 -19.44
C ARG A 297 6.46 7.72 -18.77
N THR A 298 5.76 8.84 -18.71
CA THR A 298 6.24 10.04 -18.04
C THR A 298 5.90 9.92 -16.56
N PRO A 299 6.87 9.97 -15.64
CA PRO A 299 6.53 10.02 -14.22
C PRO A 299 5.68 11.28 -13.96
N TRP A 300 4.63 11.17 -13.14
CA TRP A 300 3.73 12.29 -12.82
C TRP A 300 4.47 13.46 -12.16
N MET A 301 5.65 13.19 -11.60
CA MET A 301 6.60 14.16 -11.09
C MET A 301 8.02 13.65 -11.33
N ASP A 302 8.91 14.51 -11.83
CA ASP A 302 10.32 14.14 -11.93
C ASP A 302 11.00 14.18 -10.54
N VAL A 303 12.07 13.39 -10.41
CA VAL A 303 12.75 13.22 -9.12
C VAL A 303 13.40 14.52 -8.65
N ASP A 304 13.92 15.35 -9.56
CA ASP A 304 14.58 16.60 -9.19
C ASP A 304 13.58 17.62 -8.65
N THR A 305 12.38 17.68 -9.23
CA THR A 305 11.25 18.45 -8.70
C THR A 305 10.85 17.97 -7.31
N PHE A 306 10.75 16.65 -7.09
CA PHE A 306 10.49 16.12 -5.75
C PHE A 306 11.58 16.51 -4.74
N PHE A 307 12.85 16.49 -5.14
CA PHE A 307 13.94 17.00 -4.31
C PHE A 307 13.79 18.50 -4.00
N GLY A 308 13.40 19.28 -5.00
CA GLY A 308 13.11 20.70 -4.87
C GLY A 308 12.04 20.96 -3.82
N ILE A 309 10.91 20.24 -3.91
CA ILE A 309 9.80 20.27 -2.96
C ILE A 309 10.26 19.96 -1.53
N LEU A 310 11.02 18.88 -1.35
CA LEU A 310 11.50 18.52 -0.02
C LEU A 310 12.40 19.61 0.56
N ARG A 311 13.29 20.20 -0.25
CA ARG A 311 14.18 21.28 0.20
C ARG A 311 13.45 22.57 0.49
N SER A 312 12.54 23.01 -0.38
CA SER A 312 11.76 24.24 -0.17
C SER A 312 10.90 24.13 1.08
N GLY A 313 10.27 22.97 1.30
CA GLY A 313 9.51 22.69 2.52
C GLY A 313 10.35 22.86 3.79
N PHE A 314 11.62 22.44 3.79
CA PHE A 314 12.51 22.68 4.93
C PHE A 314 12.85 24.14 5.17
N GLU A 315 13.13 24.89 4.10
CA GLU A 315 13.49 26.29 4.23
C GLU A 315 12.29 27.13 4.72
N GLU A 316 11.08 26.83 4.28
CA GLU A 316 9.87 27.51 4.77
C GLU A 316 9.57 27.17 6.23
N LEU A 317 9.68 25.91 6.64
CA LEU A 317 9.52 25.53 8.06
C LEU A 317 10.52 26.24 8.96
N LYS A 318 11.76 26.40 8.50
CA LYS A 318 12.79 27.13 9.24
C LYS A 318 12.46 28.61 9.39
N LYS A 319 11.92 29.25 8.35
CA LYS A 319 11.47 30.66 8.41
C LYS A 319 10.30 30.84 9.37
N GLU A 320 9.33 29.91 9.38
CA GLU A 320 8.20 29.97 10.33
C GLU A 320 8.67 29.85 11.78
N GLU A 321 9.61 28.95 12.06
CA GLU A 321 10.20 28.79 13.40
C GLU A 321 10.92 30.06 13.85
N GLU A 322 11.75 30.65 12.98
CA GLU A 322 12.44 31.92 13.24
C GLU A 322 11.45 33.08 13.48
N SER A 323 10.37 33.15 12.69
CA SER A 323 9.31 34.15 12.87
C SER A 323 8.54 33.99 14.19
N MET A 324 8.26 32.75 14.61
CA MET A 324 7.59 32.49 15.89
C MET A 324 8.45 32.88 17.10
N VAL A 325 9.76 32.65 17.03
CA VAL A 325 10.71 33.05 18.08
C VAL A 325 10.79 34.58 18.21
N LEU A 326 10.81 35.29 17.07
CA LEU A 326 10.79 36.76 17.06
C LEU A 326 9.50 37.33 17.64
N GLY A 327 8.33 36.77 17.28
CA GLY A 327 7.04 37.22 17.79
C GLY A 327 6.82 36.99 19.29
N MET A 328 7.43 35.96 19.88
CA MET A 328 7.35 35.72 21.33
C MET A 328 8.28 36.64 22.15
N GLY A 329 9.35 37.15 21.54
CA GLY A 329 10.28 38.08 22.19
C GLY A 329 9.65 39.46 22.46
N GLU A 330 8.75 39.92 21.60
CA GLU A 330 8.11 41.24 21.76
C GLU A 330 7.02 41.27 22.85
N VAL A 331 6.43 40.14 23.19
CA VAL A 331 5.34 40.06 24.19
C VAL A 331 5.86 40.06 25.64
N SER A 332 7.15 39.77 25.87
CA SER A 332 7.73 39.70 27.23
C SER A 332 8.37 40.99 27.74
N LEU A 333 8.30 42.10 26.99
CA LEU A 333 8.87 43.40 27.36
C LEU A 333 7.82 44.51 27.57
N GLY A 334 6.53 44.15 27.64
CA GLY A 334 5.41 45.07 27.87
C GLY A 334 4.86 45.03 29.28
#